data_AF-A0A357WV68-F1
#
_entry.id   AF-A0A357WV68-F1
#
_cell.length_a   1.000
_cell.length_b   1.000
_cell.length_c   1.000
_cell.angle_alpha   90.00
_cell.angle_beta   90.00
_cell.angle_gamma   90.00
#
_symmetry.space_group_name_H-M   'P 1'
#
loop_
_entity.id
_entity.type
_entity.pdbx_description
1 polymer ?
#
loop_
_entity_poly.entity_id
_entity_poly.type
_entity_poly.pdbx_seq_one_letter_code
_entity_poly.pdbx_strand_id
1 'polypeptide(L)' 'MSECDLTLVLSKKGIRPTQQRIAVYEYLLSHPEHPSADTIYRALVEKYPVFSRTTIYNSLNTLVEAGLVR' A
#
# COMPACT_ATOMS: atom_id res chain seq x y z
N MET A 1 13.33 6.48 -0.59
CA MET A 1 12.51 7.00 0.54
C MET A 1 12.68 6.03 1.69
N SER A 2 12.88 6.50 2.93
CA SER A 2 13.02 5.61 4.08
C SER A 2 11.65 5.12 4.55
N GLU A 3 11.57 3.96 5.21
CA GLU A 3 10.33 3.41 5.78
C GLU A 3 9.65 4.40 6.77
N CYS A 4 10.47 5.24 7.44
CA CYS A 4 10.04 6.35 8.28
C CYS A 4 9.24 7.42 7.51
N ASP A 5 9.61 7.73 6.26
CA ASP A 5 8.90 8.73 5.47
C ASP A 5 7.48 8.28 5.11
N LEU A 6 7.31 6.98 4.78
CA LEU A 6 6.00 6.43 4.42
C LEU A 6 5.03 6.44 5.59
N THR A 7 5.50 6.06 6.78
CA THR A 7 4.68 6.08 8.00
C THR A 7 4.22 7.50 8.35
N LEU A 8 5.08 8.49 8.18
CA LEU A 8 4.75 9.91 8.37
C LEU A 8 3.71 10.40 7.36
N VAL A 9 3.86 10.05 6.08
CA VAL A 9 2.89 10.42 5.03
C VAL A 9 1.50 9.85 5.34
N LEU A 10 1.43 8.57 5.69
CA LEU A 10 0.18 7.91 6.07
C LEU A 10 -0.45 8.57 7.31
N SER A 11 0.37 8.83 8.33
CA SER A 11 -0.10 9.46 9.57
C SER A 11 -0.60 10.89 9.34
N LYS A 12 0.08 11.69 8.50
CA LYS A 12 -0.37 13.04 8.11
C LYS A 12 -1.71 13.04 7.38
N LYS A 13 -2.04 11.93 6.70
CA LYS A 13 -3.33 11.72 6.04
C LYS A 13 -4.40 11.10 6.95
N GLY A 14 -4.10 10.89 8.23
CA GLY A 14 -5.02 10.24 9.17
C GLY A 14 -5.14 8.72 8.97
N ILE A 15 -4.28 8.12 8.13
CA ILE A 15 -4.26 6.68 7.90
C ILE A 15 -3.34 6.03 8.93
N ARG A 16 -3.85 5.03 9.65
CA ARG A 16 -3.01 4.21 10.53
C ARG A 16 -1.92 3.50 9.69
N PRO A 17 -0.62 3.73 9.98
CA PRO A 17 0.50 3.16 9.23
C PRO A 17 0.71 1.69 9.64
N THR A 18 -0.09 0.79 9.08
CA THR A 18 0.13 -0.66 9.25
C THR A 18 1.12 -1.17 8.22
N GLN A 19 1.82 -2.25 8.53
CA GLN A 19 2.81 -2.86 7.63
C GLN A 19 2.21 -3.23 6.26
N GLN A 20 0.93 -3.61 6.22
CA GLN A 20 0.21 -3.89 4.98
C GLN A 20 0.06 -2.64 4.11
N ARG A 21 -0.37 -1.53 4.70
CA ARG A 21 -0.56 -0.26 3.99
C ARG A 21 0.75 0.34 3.53
N ILE A 22 1.79 0.25 4.37
CA ILE A 22 3.14 0.70 4.03
C ILE A 22 3.66 -0.10 2.83
N ALA A 23 3.56 -1.43 2.86
CA ALA A 23 4.02 -2.28 1.77
C ALA A 23 3.26 -2.03 0.45
N VAL A 24 1.92 -1.85 0.52
CA VAL A 24 1.12 -1.49 -0.67
C VAL A 24 1.52 -0.13 -1.22
N TYR A 25 1.69 0.86 -0.34
CA TYR A 25 2.05 2.21 -0.76
C TYR A 25 3.49 2.27 -1.32
N GLU A 26 4.43 1.56 -0.71
CA GLU A 26 5.80 1.40 -1.22
C GLU A 26 5.82 0.75 -2.61
N TYR A 27 5.01 -0.30 -2.82
CA TYR A 27 4.89 -0.96 -4.12
C TYR A 27 4.37 0.01 -5.19
N LEU A 28 3.35 0.81 -4.86
CA LEU A 28 2.79 1.81 -5.78
C LEU A 28 3.76 2.95 -6.08
N LEU A 29 4.59 3.36 -5.11
CA LEU A 29 5.61 4.40 -5.35
C LEU A 29 6.77 3.90 -6.23
N SER A 30 7.07 2.60 -6.16
CA SER A 30 8.12 1.99 -6.99
C SER A 30 7.65 1.63 -8.40
N HIS A 31 6.34 1.52 -8.63
CA HIS A 31 5.74 1.20 -9.91
C HIS A 31 4.84 2.37 -10.36
N PRO A 32 5.35 3.30 -11.19
CA PRO A 32 4.57 4.45 -11.68
C PRO A 32 3.46 4.07 -12.66
N GLU A 33 3.37 2.80 -13.06
CA GLU A 33 2.24 2.26 -13.80
C GLU A 33 1.02 2.11 -12.87
N HIS A 34 -0.18 1.89 -13.41
CA HIS A 34 -1.38 1.60 -12.62
C HIS A 34 -1.59 0.07 -12.52
N PRO A 35 -0.87 -0.65 -11.63
CA PRO A 35 -1.02 -2.08 -11.50
C PRO A 35 -2.42 -2.44 -10.99
N SER A 36 -2.97 -3.53 -11.50
CA SER A 36 -4.19 -4.11 -10.94
C SER A 36 -3.95 -4.62 -9.52
N ALA A 37 -4.99 -4.62 -8.69
CA ALA A 37 -4.92 -5.12 -7.32
C ALA A 37 -4.38 -6.57 -7.23
N ASP A 38 -4.70 -7.41 -8.23
CA ASP A 38 -4.20 -8.79 -8.34
C ASP A 38 -2.69 -8.85 -8.61
N THR A 39 -2.15 -7.90 -9.39
CA THR A 39 -0.71 -7.75 -9.62
C THR A 39 0.01 -7.36 -8.34
N ILE A 40 -0.53 -6.38 -7.61
CA ILE A 40 0.01 -5.94 -6.31
C ILE A 40 -0.03 -7.11 -5.32
N TYR A 41 -1.14 -7.86 -5.27
CA TYR A 41 -1.26 -9.04 -4.42
C TYR A 41 -0.21 -10.10 -4.73
N ARG A 42 -0.03 -10.46 -6.01
CA ARG A 42 0.98 -11.43 -6.42
C ARG A 42 2.40 -11.00 -6.06
N ALA A 43 2.73 -9.72 -6.24
CA ALA A 43 4.05 -9.21 -5.87
C ALA A 43 4.27 -9.19 -4.35
N LEU A 44 3.24 -8.82 -3.57
CA LEU A 44 3.36 -8.70 -2.12
C LEU A 44 3.23 -10.03 -1.38
N VAL A 45 2.49 -11.01 -1.90
CA VAL A 45 2.32 -12.32 -1.22
C VAL A 45 3.61 -13.13 -1.19
N GLU A 46 4.51 -12.95 -2.17
CA GLU A 46 5.83 -13.56 -2.16
C GLU A 46 6.69 -13.07 -0.98
N LYS A 47 6.57 -11.78 -0.63
CA LYS A 47 7.30 -11.16 0.49
C LYS A 47 6.55 -11.26 1.82
N TYR A 48 5.22 -11.23 1.78
CA TYR A 48 4.32 -11.20 2.93
C TYR A 48 3.19 -12.23 2.74
N PRO A 49 3.45 -13.52 2.96
CA PRO A 49 2.48 -14.60 2.73
C PRO A 49 1.24 -14.51 3.63
N VAL A 50 1.29 -13.72 4.71
CA VAL A 50 0.16 -13.43 5.60
C VAL A 50 -0.85 -12.44 5.01
N PHE A 51 -0.53 -11.77 3.90
CA PHE A 51 -1.44 -10.82 3.28
C PHE A 51 -2.50 -11.56 2.47
N SER A 52 -3.76 -11.19 2.69
CA SER A 52 -4.87 -11.66 1.88
C SER A 52 -5.17 -10.67 0.75
N ARG A 53 -5.82 -11.14 -0.32
CA ARG A 53 -6.34 -10.26 -1.38
C ARG A 53 -7.19 -9.13 -0.80
N THR A 54 -8.09 -9.46 0.12
CA THR A 54 -8.96 -8.48 0.81
C THR A 54 -8.15 -7.41 1.53
N THR A 55 -7.03 -7.78 2.17
CA THR A 55 -6.13 -6.81 2.83
C THR A 55 -5.53 -5.82 1.84
N ILE A 56 -5.15 -6.28 0.65
CA ILE A 56 -4.62 -5.42 -0.42
C ILE A 56 -5.71 -4.48 -0.94
N TYR A 57 -6.90 -5.00 -1.26
CA TYR A 57 -8.04 -4.19 -1.70
C TYR A 57 -8.44 -3.12 -0.66
N ASN A 58 -8.53 -3.49 0.61
CA ASN A 58 -8.84 -2.55 1.68
C ASN A 58 -7.78 -1.47 1.83
N SER A 59 -6.50 -1.84 1.71
CA SER A 59 -5.38 -0.89 1.78
C SER A 59 -5.42 0.06 0.59
N LEU A 60 -5.63 -0.43 -0.63
CA LEU A 60 -5.80 0.37 -1.83
C LEU A 60 -6.96 1.36 -1.68
N ASN A 61 -8.12 0.89 -1.23
CA ASN A 61 -9.28 1.75 -1.04
C ASN A 61 -8.97 2.88 -0.06
N THR A 62 -8.37 2.56 1.10
CA THR A 62 -7.97 3.58 2.09
C THR A 62 -6.98 4.61 1.49
N LEU A 63 -6.02 4.15 0.68
CA LEU A 63 -5.02 5.03 0.07
C LEU A 63 -5.63 5.96 -1.00
N VAL A 64 -6.58 5.45 -1.78
CA VAL A 64 -7.35 6.24 -2.76
C VAL A 64 -8.25 7.24 -2.06
N GLU A 65 -8.96 6.83 -1.00
CA GLU A 65 -9.82 7.71 -0.19
C GLU A 65 -9.02 8.85 0.46
N ALA A 66 -7.77 8.60 0.84
CA ALA A 66 -6.86 9.63 1.37
C ALA A 66 -6.22 10.53 0.29
N GLY A 67 -6.48 10.24 -0.99
CA GLY A 67 -5.89 10.94 -2.13
C GLY A 67 -4.38 10.78 -2.24
N LEU A 68 -3.84 9.64 -1.78
CA LEU A 68 -2.42 9.29 -1.94
C LEU A 68 -2.15 8.60 -3.28
N VAL A 69 -3.17 7.99 -3.87
CA VAL A 69 -3.10 7.20 -5.10
C VAL A 69 -4.34 7.50 -5.92
N ARG A 70 -4.25 7.48 -7.25
CA ARG A 70 -5.35 7.80 -8.16
C ARG A 70 -5.38 6.86 -9.36
#